data_AF-A0A936TD36-F1
#
_entry.id   AF-A0A936TD36-F1
#
_cell.length_a   1.000
_cell.length_b   1.000
_cell.length_c   1.000
_cell.angle_alpha   90.00
_cell.angle_beta   90.00
_cell.angle_gamma   90.00
#
_symmetry.space_group_name_H-M   'P 1'
#
loop_
_entity.id
_entity.type
_entity.pdbx_description
1 polymer ?
#
loop_
_entity_poly.entity_id
_entity_poly.type
_entity_poly.pdbx_seq_one_letter_code
_entity_poly.pdbx_strand_id
1 'polypeptide(L)'
;MIRIASPQIIELNATAINNLTTDVERKNYVIDNTSFYIDDTRLRNIELRVRFENPAQRPDGLMIYYFQQLTSSQIQPFDLMLRHENPVVIRVEESDFWKHNPLYVDKIGFLVNRITHNCRITVEAFKIL
;
A
#
# COMPACT_ATOMS: atom_id res chain seq x y z
N MET A 1 -18.21 -0.15 -9.49
CA MET A 1 -16.78 -0.09 -9.12
C MET A 1 -16.09 0.86 -10.10
N ILE A 2 -15.36 1.86 -9.59
CA ILE A 2 -14.73 2.94 -10.37
C ILE A 2 -13.23 2.91 -10.13
N ARG A 3 -12.40 3.00 -11.18
CA ARG A 3 -10.94 3.11 -11.02
C ARG A 3 -10.57 4.50 -10.51
N ILE A 4 -9.75 4.59 -9.47
CA ILE A 4 -9.38 5.87 -8.80
C ILE A 4 -7.90 6.28 -8.99
N ALA A 5 -7.15 5.46 -9.73
CA ALA A 5 -5.82 5.78 -10.23
C ALA A 5 -5.49 4.90 -11.44
N SER A 6 -4.66 5.41 -12.36
CA SER A 6 -4.01 4.58 -13.37
C SER A 6 -3.25 3.41 -12.72
N PRO A 7 -3.10 2.24 -13.38
CA PRO A 7 -2.27 1.17 -12.86
C PRO A 7 -0.88 1.67 -12.48
N GLN A 8 -0.45 1.34 -11.27
CA GLN A 8 0.83 1.79 -10.72
C GLN A 8 1.79 0.62 -10.68
N ILE A 9 3.04 0.91 -11.01
CA ILE A 9 4.13 -0.05 -10.90
C ILE A 9 4.98 0.39 -9.71
N ILE A 10 5.10 -0.50 -8.74
CA ILE A 10 5.87 -0.25 -7.52
C ILE A 10 7.06 -1.19 -7.51
N GLU A 11 8.24 -0.61 -7.31
CA GLU A 11 9.51 -1.33 -7.23
C GLU A 11 10.00 -1.39 -5.78
N LEU A 12 10.04 -2.59 -5.24
CA LEU A 12 10.57 -2.90 -3.92
C LEU A 12 12.04 -3.29 -4.09
N ASN A 13 12.94 -2.33 -3.86
CA ASN A 13 14.39 -2.56 -3.95
C ASN A 13 14.93 -3.09 -2.62
N ALA A 14 15.48 -4.30 -2.64
CA ALA A 14 15.94 -4.97 -1.43
C ALA A 14 17.12 -4.28 -0.77
N THR A 15 18.08 -3.78 -1.55
CA THR A 15 19.23 -3.06 -1.02
C THR A 15 18.81 -1.76 -0.34
N ALA A 16 17.91 -0.99 -0.97
CA ALA A 16 17.42 0.26 -0.40
C ALA A 16 16.67 0.04 0.93
N ILE A 17 15.81 -0.97 0.99
CA ILE A 17 15.01 -1.28 2.18
C ILE A 17 15.87 -1.86 3.31
N ASN A 18 16.81 -2.77 2.99
CA ASN A 18 17.65 -3.40 4.01
C ASN A 18 18.70 -2.44 4.61
N ASN A 19 19.04 -1.36 3.91
CA ASN A 19 19.91 -0.30 4.43
C ASN A 19 19.22 0.63 5.43
N LEU A 20 17.91 0.49 5.67
CA LEU A 20 17.19 1.26 6.69
C LEU A 20 17.49 0.69 8.08
N THR A 21 18.08 1.53 8.94
CA THR A 21 18.71 1.11 10.19
C THR A 21 17.80 1.13 11.40
N THR A 22 16.73 1.91 11.39
CA THR A 22 15.78 2.01 12.51
C THR A 22 14.35 1.64 12.11
N ASP A 23 13.54 1.19 13.07
CA ASP A 23 12.12 0.91 12.83
C ASP A 23 11.32 2.19 12.55
N VAL A 24 11.78 3.34 13.04
CA VAL A 24 11.20 4.65 12.72
C VAL A 24 11.51 5.03 11.29
N GLU A 25 12.77 4.85 10.85
CA GLU A 25 13.15 5.01 9.45
C GLU A 25 12.31 4.08 8.59
N ARG A 26 12.23 2.78 8.90
CA ARG A 26 11.39 1.82 8.16
C ARG A 26 9.92 2.25 8.10
N LYS A 27 9.30 2.60 9.23
CA LYS A 27 7.88 3.01 9.28
C LYS A 27 7.59 4.34 8.58
N ASN A 28 8.55 5.26 8.55
CA ASN A 28 8.45 6.55 7.86
C ASN A 28 8.96 6.48 6.41
N TYR A 29 9.72 5.44 6.05
CA TYR A 29 10.14 5.11 4.68
C TYR A 29 9.01 4.38 3.96
N VAL A 30 7.92 5.10 3.73
CA VAL A 30 7.29 4.93 2.43
C VAL A 30 8.19 5.71 1.47
N ILE A 31 9.16 4.99 0.90
CA ILE A 31 9.97 5.50 -0.20
C ILE A 31 8.97 6.06 -1.21
N ASP A 32 9.21 7.24 -1.77
CA ASP A 32 8.27 7.79 -2.76
C ASP A 32 8.02 6.79 -3.92
N ASN A 33 9.02 5.97 -4.25
CA ASN A 33 8.94 4.88 -5.23
C ASN A 33 8.11 3.65 -4.77
N THR A 34 7.74 3.56 -3.49
CA THR A 34 6.84 2.54 -2.94
C THR A 34 5.47 3.13 -2.63
N SER A 35 5.07 4.16 -3.37
CA SER A 35 3.77 4.79 -3.20
C SER A 35 3.27 5.46 -4.47
N PHE A 36 2.00 5.81 -4.48
CA PHE A 36 1.40 6.57 -5.56
C PHE A 36 0.25 7.44 -5.06
N TYR A 37 -0.01 8.51 -5.81
CA TYR A 37 -1.14 9.39 -5.57
C TYR A 37 -2.42 8.84 -6.20
N ILE A 38 -3.54 9.13 -5.55
CA ILE A 38 -4.87 8.76 -6.03
C ILE A 38 -5.72 10.01 -6.26
N ASP A 39 -6.59 9.96 -7.26
CA ASP A 39 -7.40 11.11 -7.68
C ASP A 39 -8.65 11.29 -6.78
N ASP A 40 -9.05 10.24 -6.05
CA ASP A 40 -10.19 10.29 -5.12
C ASP A 40 -9.70 10.42 -3.69
N THR A 41 -9.83 11.63 -3.16
CA THR A 41 -9.37 11.98 -1.83
C THR A 41 -10.22 11.37 -0.71
N ARG A 42 -11.40 10.78 -0.99
CA ARG A 42 -12.25 10.16 0.04
C ARG A 42 -12.20 8.65 -0.07
N LEU A 43 -11.23 8.09 0.65
CA LEU A 43 -10.96 6.66 0.69
C LEU A 43 -11.97 5.89 1.56
N ARG A 44 -13.16 5.69 1.00
CA ARG A 44 -14.16 4.74 1.51
C ARG A 44 -14.34 3.63 0.48
N ASN A 45 -14.51 2.40 0.96
CA ASN A 45 -14.86 1.23 0.14
C ASN A 45 -13.87 1.02 -1.00
N ILE A 46 -12.61 0.78 -0.69
CA ILE A 46 -11.56 0.63 -1.71
C ILE A 46 -11.30 -0.84 -1.94
N GLU A 47 -11.04 -1.17 -3.20
CA GLU A 47 -10.39 -2.40 -3.58
C GLU A 47 -9.01 -2.07 -4.15
N LEU A 48 -7.97 -2.60 -3.52
CA LEU A 48 -6.64 -2.69 -4.12
C LEU A 48 -6.46 -4.10 -4.68
N ARG A 49 -6.03 -4.18 -5.94
CA ARG A 49 -5.57 -5.42 -6.55
C ARG A 49 -4.07 -5.32 -6.70
N VAL A 50 -3.36 -6.09 -5.89
CA VAL A 50 -1.89 -6.12 -5.86
C VAL A 50 -1.44 -7.37 -6.57
N ARG A 51 -0.78 -7.22 -7.71
CA ARG A 51 -0.24 -8.33 -8.49
C ARG A 51 1.27 -8.34 -8.42
N PHE A 52 1.85 -9.43 -7.94
CA PHE A 52 3.28 -9.65 -8.02
C PHE A 52 3.64 -10.10 -9.43
N GLU A 53 4.58 -9.40 -10.08
CA GLU A 53 5.04 -9.78 -11.43
C GLU A 53 5.77 -11.13 -11.40
N ASN A 54 6.50 -11.41 -10.31
CA ASN A 54 7.10 -12.71 -10.03
C ASN A 54 6.66 -13.22 -8.65
N PRO A 55 5.68 -14.15 -8.58
CA PRO A 55 5.18 -14.69 -7.31
C PRO A 55 6.25 -15.36 -6.45
N ALA A 56 7.29 -15.94 -7.07
CA ALA A 56 8.37 -16.60 -6.35
C ALA A 56 9.31 -15.60 -5.62
N GLN A 57 9.26 -14.32 -6.01
CA GLN A 57 10.03 -13.23 -5.39
C GLN A 57 9.16 -12.34 -4.49
N ARG A 58 8.00 -12.86 -4.06
CA ARG A 58 7.14 -12.15 -3.13
C ARG A 58 7.84 -11.95 -1.79
N PRO A 59 7.79 -10.75 -1.18
CA PRO A 59 8.31 -10.54 0.17
C PRO A 59 7.51 -11.35 1.20
N ASP A 60 8.16 -11.74 2.30
CA ASP A 60 7.53 -12.50 3.39
C ASP A 60 6.47 -11.67 4.12
N GLY A 61 6.63 -10.34 4.15
CA GLY A 61 5.65 -9.42 4.71
C GLY A 61 5.56 -8.13 3.90
N LEU A 62 4.34 -7.74 3.54
CA LEU A 62 4.04 -6.49 2.85
C LEU A 62 2.88 -5.83 3.59
N MET A 63 3.08 -4.58 4.00
CA MET A 63 2.10 -3.77 4.70
C MET A 63 1.66 -2.61 3.80
N ILE A 64 0.36 -2.42 3.62
CA ILE A 64 -0.18 -1.25 2.91
C ILE A 64 -0.52 -0.16 3.90
N TYR A 65 -0.16 1.07 3.56
CA TYR A 65 -0.43 2.27 4.33
C TYR A 65 -1.20 3.30 3.50
N TYR A 66 -2.12 3.97 4.16
CA TYR A 66 -2.89 5.08 3.61
C TYR A 66 -2.46 6.37 4.30
N PHE A 67 -2.11 7.40 3.51
CA PHE A 67 -1.53 8.65 4.00
C PHE A 67 -2.41 9.84 3.65
N GLN A 68 -2.46 10.80 4.58
CA GLN A 68 -3.00 12.13 4.33
C GLN A 68 -1.85 13.15 4.37
N GLN A 69 -1.60 13.88 3.28
CA GLN A 69 -0.51 14.87 3.24
C GLN A 69 -0.71 16.05 4.20
N LEU A 70 -1.94 16.40 4.55
CA LEU A 70 -2.21 17.62 5.29
C LEU A 70 -1.83 17.58 6.78
N THR A 71 -1.69 16.39 7.40
CA THR A 71 -1.41 16.28 8.86
C THR A 71 -0.60 15.04 9.26
N SER A 72 0.09 14.36 8.34
CA SER A 72 0.98 13.21 8.63
C SER A 72 0.34 12.17 9.55
N SER A 73 -0.85 11.68 9.19
CA SER A 73 -1.48 10.56 9.90
C SER A 73 -1.30 9.30 9.06
N GLN A 74 -0.62 8.30 9.64
CA GLN A 74 -0.53 6.95 9.11
C GLN A 74 -1.78 6.21 9.56
N ILE A 75 -2.68 5.89 8.64
CA ILE A 75 -4.06 5.64 9.07
C ILE A 75 -4.31 4.16 9.40
N GLN A 76 -3.72 3.20 8.67
CA GLN A 76 -3.81 1.79 9.06
C GLN A 76 -2.85 0.91 8.25
N PRO A 77 -2.12 -0.04 8.88
CA PRO A 77 -1.42 -1.09 8.18
C PRO A 77 -2.31 -2.30 7.83
N PHE A 78 -2.14 -2.86 6.64
CA PHE A 78 -2.75 -4.14 6.24
C PHE A 78 -1.68 -5.18 5.88
N ASP A 79 -1.62 -6.28 6.63
CA ASP A 79 -0.66 -7.36 6.41
C ASP A 79 -1.12 -8.31 5.29
N LEU A 80 -0.22 -8.58 4.35
CA LEU A 80 -0.43 -9.48 3.21
C LEU A 80 0.24 -10.84 3.37
N MET A 81 0.93 -11.10 4.49
CA MET A 81 1.72 -12.31 4.76
C MET A 81 0.94 -13.62 4.52
N LEU A 82 -0.36 -13.65 4.84
CA LEU A 82 -1.19 -14.86 4.75
C LEU A 82 -1.98 -15.00 3.44
N ARG A 83 -1.85 -14.07 2.49
CA ARG A 83 -2.63 -14.08 1.24
C ARG A 83 -1.81 -14.70 0.13
N HIS A 84 -2.12 -15.93 -0.28
CA HIS A 84 -1.39 -16.67 -1.32
C HIS A 84 -1.90 -16.43 -2.74
N GLU A 85 -2.96 -15.65 -2.88
CA GLU A 85 -3.58 -15.32 -4.17
C GLU A 85 -2.72 -14.31 -4.95
N ASN A 86 -2.74 -14.40 -6.28
CA ASN A 86 -2.16 -13.38 -7.16
C ASN A 86 -3.12 -13.11 -8.33
N PRO A 87 -3.78 -11.94 -8.42
CA PRO A 87 -3.60 -10.77 -7.55
C PRO A 87 -4.14 -11.00 -6.14
N VAL A 88 -3.46 -10.39 -5.16
CA VAL A 88 -4.00 -10.23 -3.81
C VAL A 88 -5.05 -9.13 -3.86
N VAL A 89 -6.29 -9.47 -3.53
CA VAL A 89 -7.38 -8.49 -3.43
C VAL A 89 -7.52 -8.02 -1.99
N ILE A 90 -7.49 -6.71 -1.79
CA ILE A 90 -7.57 -6.08 -0.47
C ILE A 90 -8.73 -5.13 -0.52
N ARG A 91 -9.71 -5.36 0.35
CA ARG A 91 -10.88 -4.50 0.47
C ARG A 91 -10.81 -3.77 1.80
N VAL A 92 -10.97 -2.45 1.74
CA VAL A 92 -11.11 -1.61 2.91
C VAL A 92 -12.49 -1.00 2.85
N GLU A 93 -13.40 -1.56 3.64
CA GLU A 93 -14.75 -1.04 3.82
C GLU A 93 -14.74 0.09 4.86
N GLU A 94 -15.77 0.92 4.83
CA GLU A 94 -16.00 1.97 5.82
C GLU A 94 -16.25 1.36 7.22
N SER A 95 -15.18 1.07 7.96
CA SER A 95 -15.24 0.79 9.40
C SER A 95 -15.71 2.03 10.18
N ASP A 96 -16.24 1.84 11.40
CA ASP A 96 -16.71 2.93 12.27
C ASP A 96 -15.63 3.99 12.53
N PHE A 97 -14.35 3.62 12.43
CA PHE A 97 -13.21 4.52 12.50
C PHE A 97 -13.23 5.59 11.38
N TRP A 98 -13.60 5.22 10.15
CA TRP A 98 -13.73 6.13 9.00
C TRP A 98 -15.02 6.94 9.00
N LYS A 99 -16.06 6.48 9.71
CA LYS A 99 -17.34 7.19 9.85
C LYS A 99 -17.20 8.48 10.65
N HIS A 100 -16.35 8.47 11.69
CA HIS A 100 -16.14 9.62 12.57
C HIS A 100 -15.01 10.56 12.11
N ASN A 101 -14.09 10.07 11.27
CA ASN A 101 -13.01 10.86 10.68
C ASN A 101 -13.04 10.67 9.16
N PRO A 102 -13.72 11.54 8.38
CA PRO A 102 -13.63 11.53 6.93
C PRO A 102 -12.23 12.01 6.52
N LEU A 103 -11.24 11.14 6.65
CA LEU A 103 -9.87 11.45 6.33
C LEU A 103 -9.71 11.46 4.82
N TYR A 104 -9.03 12.50 4.36
CA TYR A 104 -8.69 12.64 2.97
C TYR A 104 -7.39 11.88 2.73
N VAL A 105 -7.40 10.83 1.92
CA VAL A 105 -6.16 10.12 1.56
C VAL A 105 -5.83 10.49 0.13
N ASP A 106 -4.63 11.00 -0.05
CA ASP A 106 -4.08 11.39 -1.35
C ASP A 106 -3.03 10.39 -1.82
N LYS A 107 -2.48 9.56 -0.92
CA LYS A 107 -1.35 8.67 -1.21
C LYS A 107 -1.52 7.29 -0.57
N ILE A 108 -1.25 6.26 -1.38
CA ILE A 108 -1.17 4.86 -0.93
C ILE A 108 0.29 4.45 -0.98
N GLY A 109 0.80 3.89 0.12
CA GLY A 109 2.18 3.44 0.23
C GLY A 109 2.31 1.99 0.69
N PHE A 110 3.50 1.45 0.47
CA PHE A 110 3.85 0.07 0.75
C PHE A 110 5.11 0.03 1.61
N LEU A 111 5.03 -0.70 2.72
CA LEU A 111 6.14 -0.97 3.60
C LEU A 111 6.45 -2.47 3.60
N VAL A 112 7.73 -2.78 3.60
CA VAL A 112 8.22 -4.15 3.72
C VAL A 112 9.25 -4.18 4.84
N ASN A 113 9.05 -5.06 5.83
CA ASN A 113 9.94 -5.13 6.98
C ASN A 113 11.23 -5.93 6.70
N ARG A 114 11.23 -6.77 5.65
CA ARG A 114 12.36 -7.57 5.16
C ARG A 114 12.06 -8.06 3.76
N ILE A 115 13.01 -7.89 2.85
CA ILE A 115 12.92 -8.44 1.50
C ILE A 115 14.29 -8.98 1.09
N THR A 116 14.29 -10.15 0.47
CA THR A 116 15.52 -10.87 0.08
C THR A 116 15.91 -10.63 -1.37
N HIS A 117 14.99 -10.14 -2.19
CA HIS A 117 15.17 -9.93 -3.63
C HIS A 117 14.41 -8.69 -4.09
N ASN A 118 14.82 -8.05 -5.18
CA ASN A 118 14.01 -7.00 -5.78
C ASN A 118 12.67 -7.58 -6.22
N CYS A 119 11.59 -6.84 -5.97
CA CYS A 119 10.24 -7.27 -6.30
C CYS A 119 9.48 -6.14 -7.00
N ARG A 120 8.69 -6.50 -8.00
CA ARG A 120 7.87 -5.56 -8.76
C ARG A 120 6.42 -5.94 -8.63
N ILE A 121 5.60 -4.96 -8.26
CA ILE A 121 4.15 -5.15 -8.09
C ILE A 121 3.39 -4.18 -8.99
N THR A 122 2.38 -4.69 -9.68
CA THR A 122 1.35 -3.84 -10.28
C THR A 122 0.23 -3.65 -9.26
N VAL A 123 -0.18 -2.41 -9.04
CA VAL A 123 -1.29 -2.08 -8.17
C VAL A 123 -2.37 -1.38 -8.98
N GLU A 124 -3.59 -1.88 -8.87
CA GLU A 124 -4.77 -1.22 -9.37
C GLU A 124 -5.66 -0.81 -8.19
N ALA A 125 -6.13 0.44 -8.19
CA ALA A 125 -6.97 0.97 -7.14
C ALA A 125 -8.37 1.27 -7.68
N PHE A 126 -9.39 0.76 -6.98
CA PHE A 126 -10.79 0.95 -7.30
C PHE A 126 -11.59 1.40 -6.09
N LYS A 127 -12.65 2.14 -6.34
CA LYS A 127 -13.72 2.45 -5.40
C LYS A 127 -14.91 1.54 -5.67
N ILE A 128 -15.34 0.84 -4.63
CA ILE A 128 -16.57 0.07 -4.56
C ILE A 128 -17.68 1.08 -4.20
N LEU A 129 -18.76 1.09 -4.98
CA LEU A 129 -19.90 1.98 -4.77
C LEU A 129 -20.81 1.41 -3.69
#